data_AF-A0A8S9X3F7-F1
#
_entry.id   AF-A0A8S9X3F7-F1
#
_cell.length_a   1.000
_cell.length_b   1.000
_cell.length_c   1.000
_cell.angle_alpha   90.00
_cell.angle_beta   90.00
_cell.angle_gamma   90.00
#
_symmetry.space_group_name_H-M   'P 1'
#
loop_
_entity.id
_entity.type
_entity.pdbx_description
1 polymer ?
#
loop_
_entity_poly.entity_id
_entity_poly.type
_entity_poly.pdbx_seq_one_letter_code
_entity_poly.pdbx_strand_id
1 'polypeptide(L)'
;MPLPVKYLIPGGSFHAKRFACGMCQRTYTTKSNLVRHLKFECGKDPQFECPVCPYKAKIKDNLKAHIATKHYRSGGEYIAYHSQVNDGLSVSK
;
A
#
# COMPACT_ATOMS: atom_id res chain seq x y z
N MET A 1 -9.08 15.40 29.89
CA MET A 1 -8.40 16.34 28.95
C MET A 1 -7.02 15.78 28.65
N PRO A 2 -6.67 15.37 27.42
CA PRO A 2 -5.36 14.79 27.14
C PRO A 2 -4.34 15.84 26.66
N LEU A 3 -3.09 15.59 27.03
CA LEU A 3 -1.96 16.51 27.16
C LEU A 3 -1.45 17.14 25.84
N PRO A 4 -0.86 18.36 25.87
CA PRO A 4 -0.26 18.99 24.71
C PRO A 4 1.12 18.40 24.39
N VAL A 5 1.26 17.94 23.14
CA VAL A 5 2.49 17.40 22.54
C VAL A 5 3.63 18.41 22.53
N LYS A 6 4.55 18.32 23.49
CA LYS A 6 5.84 19.02 23.47
C LYS A 6 6.97 18.00 23.49
N TYR A 7 7.41 17.58 22.30
CA TYR A 7 8.72 16.95 22.13
C TYR A 7 9.63 17.93 21.38
N LEU A 8 10.37 18.73 22.15
CA LEU A 8 11.51 19.52 21.70
C LEU A 8 12.73 18.94 22.41
N ILE A 9 13.55 18.17 21.69
CA ILE A 9 14.85 17.66 22.15
C ILE A 9 15.93 18.64 21.62
N PRO A 10 16.79 19.22 22.47
CA PRO A 10 17.84 20.12 22.02
C PRO A 10 19.10 19.34 21.60
N GLY A 11 19.53 19.51 20.35
CA GLY A 11 20.85 19.06 19.86
C GLY A 11 20.82 18.15 18.63
N GLY A 12 21.09 18.73 17.45
CA GLY A 12 21.63 18.00 16.30
C GLY A 12 20.62 17.44 15.28
N SER A 13 20.84 17.81 14.01
CA SER A 13 20.21 17.31 12.78
C SER A 13 18.86 17.95 12.40
N PHE A 14 18.75 18.39 11.15
CA PHE A 14 17.51 18.86 10.52
C PHE A 14 16.43 17.76 10.60
N HIS A 15 15.66 17.71 11.68
CA HIS A 15 14.48 16.89 11.77
C HIS A 15 13.42 17.52 10.87
N ALA A 16 13.37 17.08 9.61
CA ALA A 16 12.23 17.35 8.73
C ALA A 16 10.97 16.99 9.53
N LYS A 17 10.11 17.97 9.79
CA LYS A 17 8.90 17.81 10.62
C LYS A 17 8.09 16.63 10.06
N ARG A 18 8.16 15.47 10.73
CA ARG A 18 7.44 14.27 10.32
C ARG A 18 6.02 14.33 10.85
N PHE A 19 5.07 13.95 10.01
CA PHE A 19 3.65 13.92 10.32
C PHE A 19 3.26 12.48 10.67
N ALA A 20 3.00 12.21 11.95
CA ALA A 20 2.64 10.89 12.43
C ALA A 20 1.12 10.69 12.49
N CYS A 21 0.66 9.48 12.17
CA CYS A 21 -0.72 9.06 12.38
C CYS A 21 -0.90 8.59 13.83
N GLY A 22 -1.83 9.19 14.59
CA GLY A 22 -2.12 8.80 15.96
C GLY A 22 -2.77 7.42 16.13
N MET A 23 -3.33 6.85 15.05
CA MET A 23 -4.07 5.57 15.10
C MET A 23 -3.18 4.36 14.77
N CYS A 24 -2.23 4.51 13.85
CA CYS A 24 -1.37 3.41 13.38
C CYS A 24 0.14 3.70 13.53
N GLN A 25 0.50 4.86 14.10
CA GLN A 25 1.87 5.31 14.36
C GLN A 25 2.78 5.44 13.12
N ARG A 26 2.23 5.35 11.90
CA ARG A 26 3.00 5.61 10.66
C ARG A 26 3.41 7.08 10.56
N THR A 27 4.64 7.31 10.14
CA THR A 27 5.22 8.65 9.94
C THR A 27 5.37 8.99 8.48
N TYR A 28 5.05 10.23 8.13
CA TYR A 28 5.11 10.76 6.77
C TYR A 28 6.00 12.01 6.74
N THR A 29 6.71 12.22 5.64
CA THR A 29 7.55 13.40 5.42
C THR A 29 6.74 14.65 5.06
N THR A 30 5.51 14.48 4.58
CA THR A 30 4.62 15.58 4.16
C THR A 30 3.23 15.46 4.77
N LYS A 31 2.60 16.61 5.03
CA LYS A 31 1.23 16.69 5.57
C LYS A 31 0.22 16.06 4.61
N SER A 32 0.38 16.29 3.29
CA SER A 32 -0.52 15.74 2.27
C SER A 32 -0.56 14.22 2.29
N ASN A 33 0.59 13.57 2.52
CA ASN A 33 0.66 12.11 2.64
C ASN A 33 -0.04 11.60 3.90
N LEU A 34 0.11 12.30 5.04
CA LEU A 34 -0.63 11.96 6.26
C LEU A 34 -2.15 12.11 6.05
N VAL A 35 -2.61 13.20 5.43
CA VAL A 35 -4.04 13.42 5.17
C VAL A 35 -4.61 12.33 4.27
N ARG A 36 -3.91 11.97 3.19
CA ARG A 36 -4.30 10.86 2.32
C ARG A 36 -4.36 9.54 3.09
N HIS A 37 -3.34 9.25 3.90
CA HIS A 37 -3.32 8.07 4.75
C HIS A 37 -4.53 8.02 5.68
N LEU A 38 -4.82 9.10 6.41
CA LEU A 38 -5.96 9.17 7.33
C LEU A 38 -7.30 8.97 6.60
N LYS A 39 -7.45 9.51 5.38
CA LYS A 39 -8.70 9.45 4.62
C LYS A 39 -8.95 8.09 3.96
N PHE A 40 -7.90 7.41 3.50
CA PHE A 40 -8.04 6.25 2.61
C PHE A 40 -7.38 4.96 3.11
N GLU A 41 -6.42 5.03 4.03
CA GLU A 41 -5.66 3.84 4.46
C GLU A 41 -5.81 3.50 5.94
N CYS A 42 -5.97 4.52 6.78
CA CYS A 42 -6.08 4.38 8.22
C CYS A 42 -7.43 3.75 8.58
N GLY A 43 -7.40 2.56 9.16
CA GLY A 43 -8.62 1.81 9.51
C GLY A 43 -9.42 1.27 8.31
N LYS A 44 -8.86 1.33 7.09
CA LYS A 44 -9.49 0.77 5.88
C LYS A 44 -8.75 -0.48 5.41
N ASP A 45 -9.54 -1.48 5.06
CA ASP A 45 -9.08 -2.72 4.46
C ASP A 45 -8.72 -2.49 2.99
N PRO A 46 -7.74 -3.21 2.41
CA PRO A 46 -7.38 -3.06 1.01
C PRO A 46 -8.54 -3.47 0.07
N GLN A 47 -9.24 -2.46 -0.44
CA GLN A 47 -10.39 -2.65 -1.34
C GLN A 47 -9.98 -2.87 -2.81
N PHE A 48 -8.76 -2.52 -3.20
CA PHE A 48 -8.33 -2.59 -4.60
C PHE A 48 -7.52 -3.85 -4.84
N GLU A 49 -8.18 -4.87 -5.37
CA GLU A 49 -7.51 -6.11 -5.77
C GLU A 49 -6.87 -6.01 -7.16
N CYS A 50 -5.72 -6.67 -7.30
CA CYS A 50 -5.09 -6.83 -8.58
C CYS A 50 -5.85 -7.87 -9.40
N PRO A 51 -6.19 -7.59 -10.68
CA PRO A 51 -6.84 -8.56 -11.54
C PRO A 51 -5.89 -9.68 -11.98
N VAL A 52 -4.59 -9.52 -11.74
CA VAL A 52 -3.57 -10.47 -12.14
C VAL A 52 -3.20 -11.37 -10.96
N CYS A 53 -2.85 -10.82 -9.80
CA CYS A 53 -2.37 -11.62 -8.67
C CYS A 53 -3.20 -11.39 -7.39
N PRO A 54 -3.05 -12.20 -6.32
CA PRO A 54 -3.82 -12.04 -5.08
C PRO A 54 -3.44 -10.79 -4.26
N TYR A 55 -2.65 -9.86 -4.82
CA TYR A 55 -2.27 -8.62 -4.16
C TYR A 55 -3.47 -7.67 -4.01
N LYS A 56 -3.65 -7.13 -2.81
CA LYS A 56 -4.67 -6.11 -2.52
C LYS A 56 -3.99 -4.82 -2.02
N ALA A 57 -4.38 -3.71 -2.62
CA ALA A 57 -3.92 -2.38 -2.25
C ALA A 57 -5.05 -1.57 -1.57
N LYS A 58 -4.64 -0.64 -0.70
CA LYS A 58 -5.57 0.29 -0.03
C LYS A 58 -5.93 1.51 -0.88
N ILE A 59 -5.10 1.84 -1.86
CA ILE A 59 -5.31 2.97 -2.77
C ILE A 59 -5.03 2.58 -4.23
N LYS A 60 -5.79 3.20 -5.15
CA LYS A 60 -5.70 2.96 -6.60
C LYS A 60 -4.29 3.21 -7.17
N ASP A 61 -3.60 4.24 -6.70
CA ASP A 61 -2.25 4.58 -7.18
C ASP A 61 -1.25 3.46 -6.91
N ASN A 62 -1.31 2.86 -5.71
CA ASN A 62 -0.45 1.73 -5.35
C ASN A 62 -0.76 0.50 -6.21
N LEU A 63 -2.05 0.25 -6.51
CA LEU A 63 -2.43 -0.84 -7.41
C LEU A 63 -1.90 -0.61 -8.82
N LYS A 64 -2.04 0.61 -9.36
CA LYS A 64 -1.53 0.96 -10.69
C LYS A 64 -0.01 0.80 -10.77
N ALA A 65 0.72 1.28 -9.77
CA ALA A 65 2.17 1.10 -9.70
C ALA A 65 2.57 -0.37 -9.58
N HIS A 66 1.83 -1.15 -8.78
CA HIS A 66 2.02 -2.60 -8.69
C HIS A 66 1.83 -3.28 -10.05
N ILE A 67 0.74 -3.01 -10.76
CA ILE A 67 0.50 -3.56 -12.10
C ILE A 67 1.60 -3.12 -13.07
N ALA A 68 1.98 -1.85 -13.05
CA ALA A 68 3.03 -1.31 -13.92
C ALA A 68 4.43 -1.91 -13.70
N THR A 69 4.73 -2.37 -12.49
CA THR A 69 6.07 -2.89 -12.14
C THR A 69 6.13 -4.41 -12.09
N LYS A 70 5.02 -5.05 -11.71
CA LYS A 70 4.93 -6.50 -11.54
C LYS A 70 4.21 -7.18 -12.70
N HIS A 71 3.39 -6.46 -13.45
CA HIS A 71 2.51 -7.04 -14.46
C HIS A 71 2.60 -6.40 -15.85
N TYR A 72 3.39 -5.34 -16.04
CA TYR A 72 3.53 -4.67 -17.32
C TYR A 72 4.81 -5.12 -18.02
N ARG A 73 4.68 -5.70 -19.20
CA ARG A 73 5.79 -6.03 -20.11
C ARG A 73 5.65 -5.14 -21.35
N SER A 74 6.75 -4.53 -21.80
CA SER A 74 6.77 -3.63 -22.97
C SER A 74 5.96 -4.21 -24.13
N GLY A 75 4.81 -3.60 -24.43
CA GLY A 75 3.88 -4.09 -25.46
C GLY A 75 2.40 -3.84 -25.20
N GLY A 76 2.02 -3.46 -23.97
CA GLY A 76 0.61 -3.15 -23.64
C GLY A 76 -0.22 -4.37 -23.21
N GLU A 77 0.42 -5.53 -23.02
CA GLU A 77 -0.21 -6.75 -22.51
C GLU A 77 0.17 -6.98 -21.04
N TYR A 78 -0.83 -7.33 -20.22
CA TYR A 78 -0.61 -7.76 -18.84
C TYR A 78 0.04 -9.15 -18.85
N ILE A 79 1.11 -9.37 -18.08
CA ILE A 79 1.58 -10.74 -17.85
C ILE A 79 0.55 -11.46 -17.00
N ALA A 80 -0.30 -12.25 -17.64
CA ALA A 80 -1.33 -13.05 -16.96
C ALA A 80 -0.69 -13.89 -15.85
N TYR A 81 -1.38 -13.99 -14.72
CA TYR A 81 -1.00 -14.89 -13.65
C TYR A 81 -1.22 -16.31 -14.13
N HIS A 82 -0.12 -17.08 -14.20
CA HIS A 82 -0.21 -18.52 -14.30
C HIS A 82 -0.79 -19.05 -12.98
N SER A 83 -2.11 -19.07 -12.87
CA SER A 83 -2.77 -19.96 -11.93
C SER A 83 -2.49 -21.37 -12.43
N GLN A 84 -1.63 -22.11 -11.71
CA GLN A 84 -1.54 -23.55 -11.89
C GLN A 84 -2.89 -24.13 -11.47
N VAL A 85 -3.81 -24.24 -12.43
CA VAL A 85 -4.85 -25.26 -12.37
C VAL A 85 -4.12 -26.59 -12.54
N ASN A 86 -3.76 -27.21 -11.41
CA ASN A 86 -3.66 -28.65 -11.37
C ASN A 86 -5.09 -29.20 -11.41
N ASP A 87 -5.69 -29.22 -12.59
CA ASP A 87 -6.76 -30.19 -12.88
C ASP A 87 -6.08 -31.39 -13.53
N GLY A 88 -5.38 -32.15 -12.69
CA GLY A 88 -5.17 -33.56 -12.95
C GLY A 88 -6.51 -34.28 -12.83
N LEU A 89 -7.33 -34.19 -13.88
CA LEU A 89 -8.44 -35.13 -14.07
C LEU A 89 -7.92 -36.33 -14.86
N SER A 90 -7.20 -37.20 -14.14
CA SER A 90 -7.19 -38.62 -14.45
C SER A 90 -8.60 -39.16 -14.21
N VAL A 91 -9.43 -39.22 -15.25
CA VAL A 91 -10.57 -40.15 -15.26
C VAL A 91 -10.04 -41.52 -15.68
N SER A 92 -9.67 -42.30 -14.67
CA SER A 92 -9.37 -43.72 -14.82
C SER A 92 -10.67 -44.51 -14.70
N LYS A 93 -11.21 -44.99 -15.82
CA LYS A 93 -11.67 -46.38 -16.02
C LYS A 93 -12.21 -46.56 -17.44
#